data_AF-A0A139CJZ5-F1
#
_entry.id   AF-A0A139CJZ5-F1
#
_cell.length_a   1.000
_cell.length_b   1.000
_cell.length_c   1.000
_cell.angle_alpha   90.00
_cell.angle_beta   90.00
_cell.angle_gamma   90.00
#
_symmetry.space_group_name_H-M   'P 1'
#
loop_
_entity.id
_entity.type
_entity.pdbx_description
1 polymer ?
#
loop_
_entity_poly.entity_id
_entity_poly.type
_entity_poly.pdbx_seq_one_letter_code
_entity_poly.pdbx_strand_id
1 'polypeptide(L)'
;MKVKINISSEIVTKPILAEAIVETGVLLNVSQAHFDRSHGEVVADVQEELFEKMKSALVSKGAVVRKLDTPIEWDEDECVECGACMSVCPTKVFSLDEDYSLLVDKSKCIQCGTCVEMCPHNALSLIDNG
;
A
#
# COMPACT_ATOMS: atom_id res chain seq x y z
N MET A 1 2.30 -6.61 8.91
CA MET A 1 1.39 -5.49 8.62
C MET A 1 1.94 -4.64 7.48
N LYS A 2 1.08 -3.92 6.74
CA LYS A 2 1.51 -3.01 5.67
C LYS A 2 1.69 -1.58 6.17
N VAL A 3 2.73 -0.93 5.65
CA VAL A 3 3.08 0.44 5.95
C VAL A 3 3.34 1.22 4.67
N LYS A 4 2.97 2.49 4.68
CA LYS A 4 3.27 3.46 3.61
C LYS A 4 4.39 4.37 4.10
N ILE A 5 5.48 4.46 3.35
CA ILE A 5 6.66 5.26 3.64
C ILE A 5 6.78 6.32 2.54
N ASN A 6 6.64 7.57 2.92
CA ASN A 6 6.81 8.72 2.03
C ASN A 6 8.17 9.38 2.29
N ILE A 7 8.89 9.66 1.20
CA ILE A 7 10.24 10.21 1.18
C ILE A 7 10.18 11.49 0.33
N SER A 8 10.53 12.63 0.91
CA SER A 8 10.54 13.90 0.17
C SER A 8 11.72 13.97 -0.80
N SER A 9 11.61 14.84 -1.82
CA SER A 9 12.69 15.13 -2.78
C SER A 9 14.03 15.51 -2.14
N GLU A 10 14.02 16.13 -0.96
CA GLU A 10 15.25 16.54 -0.25
C GLU A 10 16.09 15.35 0.23
N ILE A 11 15.48 14.18 0.40
CA ILE A 11 16.12 12.99 0.96
C ILE A 11 15.99 11.75 0.07
N VAL A 12 15.29 11.83 -1.07
CA VAL A 12 15.05 10.69 -1.98
C VAL A 12 16.33 10.05 -2.54
N THR A 13 17.44 10.80 -2.56
CA THR A 13 18.75 10.32 -3.02
C THR A 13 19.55 9.57 -1.95
N LYS A 14 19.07 9.56 -0.69
CA LYS A 14 19.72 8.89 0.43
C LYS A 14 19.22 7.45 0.57
N PRO A 15 20.04 6.51 1.07
CA PRO A 15 19.65 5.11 1.23
C PRO A 15 18.81 4.88 2.51
N ILE A 16 17.74 5.66 2.69
CA ILE A 16 16.92 5.75 3.91
C ILE A 16 16.47 4.37 4.42
N LEU A 17 15.94 3.53 3.53
CA LEU A 17 15.49 2.17 3.87
C LEU A 17 16.65 1.27 4.31
N ALA A 18 17.76 1.31 3.58
CA ALA A 18 18.91 0.45 3.88
C ALA A 18 19.56 0.82 5.21
N GLU A 19 19.73 2.12 5.48
CA GLU A 19 20.25 2.59 6.77
C GLU A 19 19.33 2.21 7.92
N ALA A 20 18.01 2.33 7.76
CA ALA A 20 17.06 1.92 8.78
C ALA A 20 17.10 0.40 9.06
N ILE A 21 17.24 -0.42 8.02
CA ILE A 21 17.41 -1.88 8.15
C ILE A 21 18.72 -2.20 8.89
N VAL A 22 19.84 -1.58 8.50
CA VAL A 22 21.15 -1.81 9.13
C VAL A 22 21.16 -1.37 10.59
N GLU A 23 20.58 -0.22 10.92
CA GLU A 23 20.51 0.31 12.29
C GLU A 23 19.65 -0.58 13.21
N THR A 24 18.50 -1.03 12.70
CA THR A 24 17.52 -1.74 13.54
C THR A 24 17.69 -3.25 13.53
N GLY A 25 18.33 -3.81 12.51
CA GLY A 25 18.31 -5.25 12.21
C GLY A 25 16.92 -5.77 11.81
N VAL A 26 15.95 -4.89 11.59
CA VAL A 26 14.59 -5.27 11.22
C VAL A 26 14.49 -5.31 9.69
N LEU A 27 14.00 -6.42 9.17
CA LEU A 27 13.73 -6.56 7.74
C LEU A 27 12.34 -6.01 7.39
N LEU A 28 12.23 -5.45 6.20
CA LEU A 28 10.96 -5.11 5.56
C LEU A 28 10.93 -5.71 4.16
N ASN A 29 9.76 -6.11 3.70
CA ASN A 29 9.55 -6.54 2.32
C ASN A 29 8.88 -5.42 1.54
N VAL A 30 9.47 -4.97 0.42
CA VAL A 30 8.86 -3.94 -0.42
C VAL A 30 7.81 -4.57 -1.32
N SER A 31 6.55 -4.21 -1.11
CA SER A 31 5.39 -4.64 -1.89
C SER A 31 5.22 -3.81 -3.16
N GLN A 32 5.43 -2.49 -3.06
CA GLN A 32 5.35 -1.53 -4.16
C GLN A 32 6.25 -0.34 -3.87
N ALA A 33 6.83 0.25 -4.91
CA ALA A 33 7.56 1.49 -4.79
C ALA A 33 7.36 2.35 -6.04
N HIS A 34 7.12 3.64 -5.81
CA HIS A 34 7.05 4.67 -6.82
C HIS A 34 8.08 5.75 -6.47
N PHE A 35 8.96 6.08 -7.41
CA PHE A 35 9.97 7.12 -7.21
C PHE A 35 10.00 8.03 -8.41
N ASP A 36 9.92 9.34 -8.16
CA ASP A 36 10.14 10.37 -9.17
C ASP A 36 11.12 11.44 -8.67
N ARG A 37 11.15 12.59 -9.33
CA ARG A 37 12.06 13.69 -8.98
C ARG A 37 11.61 14.48 -7.74
N SER A 38 10.35 14.38 -7.34
CA SER A 38 9.73 15.18 -6.29
C SER A 38 9.45 14.38 -5.01
N HIS A 39 9.21 13.07 -5.12
CA HIS A 39 8.89 12.20 -4.00
C HIS A 39 9.19 10.71 -4.28
N GLY A 40 9.38 9.96 -3.19
CA GLY A 40 9.36 8.51 -3.16
C GLY A 40 8.23 8.01 -2.27
N GLU A 41 7.46 7.04 -2.76
CA GLU A 41 6.42 6.35 -2.02
C GLU A 41 6.72 4.85 -2.02
N VAL A 42 6.73 4.23 -0.85
CA VAL A 42 7.01 2.81 -0.69
C VAL A 42 5.94 2.17 0.18
N VAL A 43 5.30 1.13 -0.34
CA VAL A 43 4.45 0.24 0.45
C VAL A 43 5.26 -0.99 0.82
N ALA A 44 5.37 -1.26 2.11
CA ALA A 44 6.18 -2.36 2.63
C ALA A 44 5.47 -3.16 3.72
N ASP A 45 5.87 -4.42 3.86
CA ASP A 45 5.43 -5.30 4.93
C ASP A 45 6.50 -5.36 6.03
N VAL A 46 6.07 -5.14 7.27
CA VAL A 46 6.90 -5.23 8.49
C VAL A 46 6.18 -6.09 9.52
N GLN A 47 6.92 -6.85 10.33
CA GLN A 47 6.34 -7.55 11.48
C GLN A 47 5.73 -6.56 12.46
N GLU A 48 4.53 -6.85 12.97
CA GLU A 48 3.73 -5.90 13.74
C GLU A 48 4.45 -5.48 15.04
N GLU A 49 5.07 -6.45 15.72
CA GLU A 49 5.85 -6.24 16.93
C GLU A 49 7.13 -5.41 16.70
N LEU A 50 7.62 -5.31 15.46
CA LEU A 50 8.82 -4.55 15.10
C LEU A 50 8.48 -3.19 14.46
N PHE A 51 7.20 -2.89 14.26
CA PHE A 51 6.76 -1.69 13.54
C PHE A 51 7.29 -0.40 14.17
N GLU A 52 7.13 -0.21 15.48
CA GLU A 52 7.55 1.05 16.14
C GLU A 52 9.07 1.26 16.08
N LYS A 53 9.85 0.16 16.12
CA LYS A 53 11.31 0.20 15.98
C LYS A 53 11.71 0.66 14.58
N MET A 54 11.14 0.04 13.54
CA MET A 54 11.40 0.40 12.14
C MET A 54 10.91 1.83 11.83
N LYS A 55 9.70 2.17 12.27
CA LYS A 55 9.10 3.50 12.12
C LYS A 55 10.01 4.58 12.71
N SER A 56 10.49 4.39 13.93
CA SER A 56 11.37 5.37 14.59
C SER A 56 12.66 5.61 13.80
N ALA A 57 13.27 4.56 13.25
CA ALA A 57 14.50 4.65 12.47
C ALA A 57 14.31 5.28 11.07
N LEU A 58 13.14 5.11 10.46
CA LEU A 58 12.77 5.76 9.20
C LEU A 58 12.43 7.24 9.42
N VAL A 59 11.68 7.55 10.48
CA VAL A 59 11.30 8.92 10.85
C VAL A 59 12.51 9.75 11.25
N SER A 60 13.48 9.15 11.98
CA SER A 60 14.74 9.85 12.34
C SER A 60 15.56 10.25 11.11
N LYS A 61 15.32 9.61 9.96
CA LYS A 61 15.94 9.93 8.66
C LYS A 61 15.08 10.84 7.77
N GLY A 62 13.94 11.29 8.29
CA GLY A 62 13.05 12.24 7.62
C GLY A 62 11.93 11.61 6.78
N ALA A 63 11.76 10.28 6.81
CA ALA A 63 10.62 9.65 6.13
C ALA A 63 9.33 9.82 6.94
N VAL A 64 8.20 9.96 6.26
CA VAL A 64 6.87 9.92 6.88
C VAL A 64 6.32 8.50 6.75
N VAL A 65 6.09 7.84 7.89
CA VAL A 65 5.66 6.44 7.92
C VAL A 65 4.27 6.30 8.52
N ARG A 66 3.38 5.61 7.81
CA ARG A 66 1.97 5.40 8.18
C ARG A 66 1.59 3.94 8.09
N LYS A 67 0.64 3.51 8.92
CA LYS A 67 -0.01 2.20 8.76
C LYS A 67 -0.97 2.26 7.58
N LEU A 68 -1.07 1.13 6.88
CA LEU A 68 -1.97 0.99 5.74
C LEU A 68 -3.06 -0.02 6.09
N ASP A 69 -4.06 0.44 6.86
CA ASP A 69 -5.11 -0.43 7.41
C ASP A 69 -6.28 -0.65 6.44
N THR A 70 -6.74 0.41 5.77
CA THR A 70 -7.83 0.37 4.77
C THR A 70 -7.40 1.00 3.44
N PRO A 71 -6.54 0.34 2.65
CA PRO A 71 -5.96 0.91 1.43
C PRO A 71 -6.94 1.14 0.27
N ILE A 72 -8.12 0.50 0.30
CA ILE A 72 -9.09 0.47 -0.79
C ILE A 72 -10.52 0.37 -0.24
N GLU A 73 -11.44 1.11 -0.86
CA GLU A 73 -12.88 1.07 -0.63
C GLU A 73 -13.64 1.01 -1.95
N TRP A 74 -14.89 0.57 -1.89
CA TRP A 74 -15.80 0.59 -3.02
C TRP A 74 -17.17 1.11 -2.62
N ASP A 75 -17.86 1.71 -3.58
CA ASP A 75 -19.25 2.13 -3.49
C ASP A 75 -20.14 0.93 -3.86
N GLU A 76 -20.99 0.50 -2.91
CA GLU A 76 -21.90 -0.63 -3.10
C GLU A 76 -23.05 -0.32 -4.07
N ASP A 77 -23.43 0.95 -4.23
CA ASP A 77 -24.50 1.36 -5.14
C ASP A 77 -24.01 1.40 -6.60
N GLU A 78 -22.74 1.73 -6.82
CA GLU A 78 -22.12 1.77 -8.16
C GLU A 78 -21.47 0.44 -8.58
N CYS A 79 -21.07 -0.40 -7.62
CA CYS A 79 -20.43 -1.67 -7.91
C CYS A 79 -21.44 -2.73 -8.37
N VAL A 80 -21.35 -3.12 -9.65
CA VAL A 80 -22.19 -4.18 -10.23
C VAL A 80 -21.54 -5.58 -10.18
N GLU A 81 -20.51 -5.76 -9.37
CA GLU A 81 -19.81 -7.05 -9.16
C GLU A 81 -19.27 -7.70 -10.45
N CYS A 82 -18.95 -6.88 -11.47
CA CYS A 82 -18.50 -7.36 -12.78
C CYS A 82 -17.16 -8.13 -12.81
N GLY A 83 -16.42 -8.15 -11.70
CA GLY A 83 -15.14 -8.86 -11.58
C GLY A 83 -13.95 -8.22 -12.31
N ALA A 84 -14.08 -7.01 -12.87
CA ALA A 84 -12.97 -6.31 -13.53
C ALA A 84 -11.77 -6.09 -12.59
N CYS A 85 -12.02 -5.77 -11.32
CA CYS A 85 -10.98 -5.59 -10.32
C CYS A 85 -10.19 -6.89 -10.03
N MET A 86 -10.85 -8.05 -10.09
CA MET A 86 -10.24 -9.37 -9.88
C MET A 86 -9.28 -9.72 -11.01
N SER A 87 -9.61 -9.39 -12.26
CA SER A 87 -8.78 -9.73 -13.42
C SER A 87 -7.47 -8.93 -13.49
N VAL A 88 -7.45 -7.73 -12.90
CA VAL A 88 -6.30 -6.81 -12.97
C VAL A 88 -5.49 -6.75 -11.67
N CYS A 89 -6.01 -7.23 -10.54
CA CYS A 89 -5.33 -7.09 -9.26
C CYS A 89 -4.14 -8.07 -9.13
N PRO A 90 -2.88 -7.59 -9.08
CA PRO A 90 -1.71 -8.47 -9.06
C PRO A 90 -1.59 -9.27 -7.76
N THR A 91 -2.15 -8.76 -6.66
CA THR A 91 -2.08 -9.39 -5.34
C THR A 91 -3.37 -10.11 -4.92
N LYS A 92 -4.34 -10.23 -5.85
CA LYS A 92 -5.60 -10.97 -5.64
C LYS A 92 -6.37 -10.50 -4.39
N VAL A 93 -6.57 -9.18 -4.31
CA VAL A 93 -7.39 -8.52 -3.27
C VAL A 93 -8.87 -8.90 -3.43
N PHE A 94 -9.31 -9.05 -4.68
CA PHE A 94 -10.70 -9.28 -5.03
C PHE A 94 -10.94 -10.72 -5.45
N SER A 95 -12.04 -11.30 -4.99
CA SER A 95 -12.58 -12.59 -5.44
C SER A 95 -14.11 -12.54 -5.41
N LEU A 96 -14.77 -13.55 -5.97
CA LEU A 96 -16.21 -13.73 -5.83
C LEU A 96 -16.50 -14.96 -4.97
N ASP A 97 -17.58 -14.94 -4.20
CA ASP A 97 -18.08 -16.12 -3.50
C ASP A 97 -18.98 -17.00 -4.41
N GLU A 98 -19.66 -17.98 -3.82
CA GLU A 98 -20.54 -18.92 -4.54
C GLU A 98 -21.78 -18.23 -5.13
N ASP A 99 -22.22 -17.12 -4.55
CA ASP A 99 -23.36 -16.32 -4.99
C ASP A 99 -22.96 -15.19 -5.95
N TYR A 100 -21.70 -15.18 -6.39
CA TYR A 100 -21.07 -14.14 -7.21
C TYR A 100 -20.94 -12.77 -6.52
N SER A 101 -21.01 -12.73 -5.20
CA SER A 101 -20.80 -11.50 -4.44
C SER A 101 -19.33 -11.18 -4.23
N LEU A 102 -18.98 -9.89 -4.26
CA LEU A 102 -17.60 -9.42 -4.18
C LEU A 102 -17.01 -9.61 -2.78
N LEU A 103 -15.97 -10.44 -2.69
CA LEU A 103 -15.14 -10.61 -1.50
C LEU A 103 -13.85 -9.78 -1.63
N VAL A 104 -13.48 -9.07 -0.56
CA VAL A 104 -12.33 -8.15 -0.56
C VAL A 104 -11.40 -8.40 0.63
N ASP A 105 -10.19 -8.88 0.34
CA ASP A 105 -9.11 -9.01 1.32
C ASP A 105 -8.18 -7.79 1.24
N LYS A 106 -8.57 -6.71 1.93
CA LYS A 106 -7.83 -5.44 1.94
C LYS A 106 -6.39 -5.58 2.43
N SER A 107 -6.08 -6.60 3.22
CA SER A 107 -4.73 -6.83 3.76
C SER A 107 -3.68 -7.12 2.68
N LYS A 108 -4.12 -7.59 1.51
CA LYS A 108 -3.25 -7.88 0.35
C LYS A 108 -3.02 -6.69 -0.55
N CYS A 109 -3.75 -5.59 -0.36
CA CYS A 109 -3.67 -4.44 -1.25
C CYS A 109 -2.34 -3.71 -1.06
N ILE A 110 -1.73 -3.36 -2.19
CA ILE A 110 -0.43 -2.66 -2.24
C ILE A 110 -0.57 -1.20 -2.70
N GLN A 111 -1.81 -0.73 -2.88
CA GLN A 111 -2.14 0.58 -3.45
C GLN A 111 -1.54 0.83 -4.85
N CYS A 112 -1.62 -0.17 -5.73
CA CYS A 112 -1.19 0.00 -7.13
C CYS A 112 -2.16 0.84 -7.97
N GLY A 113 -3.42 0.97 -7.55
CA GLY A 113 -4.42 1.78 -8.26
C GLY A 113 -5.00 1.15 -9.54
N THR A 114 -4.47 0.04 -10.03
CA THR A 114 -4.94 -0.58 -11.28
C THR A 114 -6.43 -0.95 -11.24
N CYS A 115 -6.93 -1.41 -10.09
CA CYS A 115 -8.35 -1.74 -9.95
C CYS A 115 -9.27 -0.51 -9.99
N VAL A 116 -8.77 0.66 -9.54
CA VAL A 116 -9.49 1.93 -9.61
C VAL A 116 -9.56 2.40 -11.06
N GLU A 117 -8.41 2.42 -11.74
CA GLU A 117 -8.32 2.84 -13.14
C GLU A 117 -9.17 1.98 -14.08
N MET A 118 -9.22 0.68 -13.84
CA MET A 118 -9.91 -0.29 -14.71
C MET A 118 -11.38 -0.50 -14.35
N CYS A 119 -11.90 0.14 -13.29
CA CYS A 119 -13.29 0.00 -12.90
C CYS A 119 -14.20 0.75 -13.88
N PRO A 120 -15.03 0.08 -14.70
CA PRO A 120 -15.87 0.77 -15.68
C PRO A 120 -17.01 1.58 -15.04
N HIS A 121 -17.29 1.35 -13.75
CA HIS A 121 -18.31 2.04 -12.96
C HIS A 121 -17.72 3.13 -12.05
N ASN A 122 -16.40 3.31 -12.03
CA ASN A 122 -15.72 4.20 -11.07
C ASN A 122 -16.08 3.91 -9.59
N ALA A 123 -16.46 2.67 -9.28
CA ALA A 123 -16.93 2.27 -7.96
C ALA A 123 -15.80 2.05 -6.94
N LEU A 124 -14.52 2.17 -7.31
CA LEU A 124 -13.38 1.87 -6.45
C LEU A 124 -12.56 3.14 -6.17
N SER A 125 -12.03 3.26 -4.95
CA SER A 125 -11.16 4.38 -4.56
C SER A 125 -10.04 3.93 -3.63
N LEU A 126 -8.82 4.43 -3.88
CA LEU A 126 -7.72 4.31 -2.93
C LEU A 126 -7.92 5.31 -1.79
N ILE A 127 -7.78 4.85 -0.57
CA ILE A 127 -7.82 5.73 0.60
C ILE A 127 -6.39 6.11 0.96
N ASP A 128 -6.08 7.40 0.89
CA ASP A 128 -4.86 7.95 1.48
C ASP A 128 -5.25 8.65 2.77
N ASN A 129 -5.04 7.96 3.90
CA ASN A 129 -5.20 8.57 5.22
C ASN A 129 -4.00 9.51 5.44
N GLY A 130 -4.15 10.72 4.91
CA GLY A 130 -3.18 11.81 4.88
C GLY A 130 -2.79 12.36 6.24
#